data_AF-A0A7C6KVW1-F1
#
_entry.id   AF-A0A7C6KVW1-F1
#
_cell.length_a   1.000
_cell.length_b   1.000
_cell.length_c   1.000
_cell.angle_alpha   90.00
_cell.angle_beta   90.00
_cell.angle_gamma   90.00
#
_symmetry.space_group_name_H-M   'P 1'
#
loop_
_entity.id
_entity.type
_entity.pdbx_description
1 polymer ?
#
loop_
_entity_poly.entity_id
_entity_poly.type
_entity_poly.pdbx_seq_one_letter_code
_entity_poly.pdbx_strand_id
1 'polypeptide(L)'
;MPFCEVKGIPLFYSDQGQGECLVLLHGLGQNITSWENQIRELALAYRVVSLDLRGHGQSGDNEETITINLLAEDLAELLAYLEIKRVHLCGLSM
;
A
#
# COMPACT_ATOMS: atom_id res chain seq x y z
N MET A 1 -12.82 1.26 -0.56
CA MET A 1 -11.46 0.93 -0.11
C MET A 1 -11.57 0.30 1.27
N PRO A 2 -11.18 -0.97 1.43
CA PRO A 2 -11.24 -1.70 2.69
C PRO A 2 -9.99 -1.46 3.56
N PHE A 3 -10.03 -2.00 4.78
CA PHE A 3 -8.90 -2.08 5.69
C PHE A 3 -8.37 -3.52 5.77
N CYS A 4 -7.08 -3.67 6.06
CA CYS A 4 -6.45 -4.93 6.48
C CYS A 4 -5.87 -4.75 7.88
N GLU A 5 -6.18 -5.64 8.81
CA GLU A 5 -5.52 -5.64 10.12
C GLU A 5 -4.11 -6.20 9.99
N VAL A 6 -3.11 -5.41 10.37
CA VAL A 6 -1.68 -5.73 10.27
C VAL A 6 -1.00 -5.30 11.57
N LYS A 7 -0.36 -6.24 12.29
CA LYS A 7 0.29 -5.98 13.59
C LYS A 7 -0.54 -5.13 14.57
N GLY A 8 -1.86 -5.33 14.59
CA GLY A 8 -2.78 -4.63 15.50
C GLY A 8 -3.14 -3.19 15.07
N ILE A 9 -2.86 -2.81 13.83
CA ILE A 9 -3.34 -1.56 13.24
C ILE A 9 -4.16 -1.82 11.96
N PRO A 10 -5.16 -0.98 11.67
CA PRO A 10 -5.85 -1.02 10.38
C PRO A 10 -4.98 -0.35 9.31
N LEU A 11 -4.59 -1.08 8.27
CA LEU A 11 -4.00 -0.51 7.05
C LEU A 11 -5.07 -0.26 5.99
N PHE A 12 -5.18 0.98 5.55
CA PHE A 12 -6.06 1.38 4.47
C PHE A 12 -5.42 1.12 3.12
N TYR A 13 -6.13 0.45 2.22
CA TYR A 13 -5.61 0.14 0.88
C TYR A 13 -6.68 0.19 -0.21
N SER A 14 -6.20 0.21 -1.45
CA SER A 14 -6.96 0.09 -2.68
C SER A 14 -6.39 -1.06 -3.51
N ASP A 15 -7.28 -1.79 -4.17
CA ASP A 15 -6.95 -2.89 -5.08
C ASP A 15 -7.85 -2.76 -6.30
N GLN A 16 -7.27 -2.37 -7.43
CA GLN A 16 -8.01 -2.01 -8.65
C GLN A 16 -7.40 -2.68 -9.87
N GLY A 17 -8.24 -2.98 -10.85
CA GLY A 17 -7.80 -3.63 -12.08
C GLY A 17 -7.54 -5.14 -11.89
N GLN A 18 -6.86 -5.73 -12.87
CA GLN A 18 -6.57 -7.16 -12.94
C GLN A 18 -5.25 -7.38 -13.68
N GLY A 19 -4.64 -8.57 -13.52
CA GLY A 19 -3.40 -8.93 -14.22
C GLY A 19 -2.19 -8.97 -13.28
N GLU A 20 -1.01 -8.61 -13.80
CA GLU A 20 0.22 -8.54 -13.00
C GLU A 20 0.09 -7.46 -11.92
N CYS A 21 0.56 -7.77 -10.71
CA CYS A 21 0.41 -6.86 -9.58
C CYS A 21 1.47 -5.74 -9.62
N LEU A 22 1.02 -4.50 -9.53
CA LEU A 22 1.84 -3.31 -9.35
C LEU A 22 1.47 -2.65 -8.03
N VAL A 23 2.43 -2.55 -7.13
CA VAL A 23 2.29 -1.84 -5.85
C VAL A 23 2.80 -0.41 -5.97
N LEU A 24 2.00 0.57 -5.54
CA LEU A 24 2.36 1.98 -5.49
C LEU A 24 2.51 2.44 -4.03
N LEU A 25 3.71 2.87 -3.63
CA LEU A 25 3.99 3.44 -2.31
C LEU A 25 4.16 4.96 -2.41
N HIS A 26 3.39 5.72 -1.63
CA HIS A 26 3.46 7.18 -1.59
C HIS A 26 4.73 7.68 -0.88
N GLY A 27 5.10 8.94 -1.09
CA GLY A 27 6.22 9.57 -0.39
C GLY A 27 5.89 10.04 1.03
N LEU A 28 6.90 10.51 1.76
CA LEU A 28 6.72 11.06 3.10
C LEU A 28 5.71 12.22 3.10
N GLY A 29 4.79 12.21 4.06
CA GLY A 29 3.77 13.27 4.19
C GLY A 29 2.67 13.21 3.12
N GLN A 30 2.66 12.16 2.29
CA GLN A 30 1.60 11.87 1.34
C GLN A 30 0.70 10.72 1.83
N ASN A 31 -0.25 10.34 0.99
CA ASN A 31 -1.14 9.19 1.18
C ASN A 31 -1.54 8.64 -0.21
N ILE A 32 -2.37 7.60 -0.23
CA ILE A 32 -2.83 6.88 -1.42
C ILE A 32 -3.41 7.78 -2.52
N THR A 33 -4.00 8.93 -2.16
CA THR A 33 -4.63 9.85 -3.13
C THR A 33 -3.60 10.52 -4.06
N SER A 34 -2.31 10.53 -3.66
CA SER A 34 -1.23 11.06 -4.50
C SER A 34 -1.03 10.26 -5.80
N TRP A 35 -1.59 9.05 -5.87
CA TRP A 35 -1.52 8.16 -7.02
C TRP A 35 -2.81 8.12 -7.86
N GLU A 36 -3.86 8.90 -7.57
CA GLU A 36 -5.18 8.77 -8.22
C GLU A 36 -5.10 8.76 -9.76
N ASN A 37 -4.34 9.70 -10.34
CA ASN A 37 -4.19 9.81 -11.79
C ASN A 37 -3.46 8.59 -12.38
N GLN A 38 -2.41 8.10 -11.69
CA GLN A 38 -1.64 6.94 -12.14
C GLN A 38 -2.46 5.66 -12.01
N ILE A 39 -3.20 5.48 -10.90
CA ILE A 39 -4.06 4.32 -10.68
C ILE A 39 -5.10 4.22 -11.79
N ARG A 40 -5.74 5.35 -12.16
CA ARG A 40 -6.74 5.39 -13.23
C ARG A 40 -6.25 4.81 -14.55
N GLU A 41 -5.02 5.12 -14.95
CA GLU A 41 -4.45 4.65 -16.21
C GLU A 41 -3.83 3.26 -16.08
N LEU A 42 -3.12 2.98 -14.99
CA LEU A 42 -2.40 1.72 -14.79
C LEU A 42 -3.35 0.54 -14.51
N ALA A 43 -4.49 0.78 -13.86
CA ALA A 43 -5.48 -0.27 -13.57
C ALA A 43 -6.16 -0.84 -14.83
N LEU A 44 -5.97 -0.20 -15.99
CA LEU A 44 -6.41 -0.74 -17.29
C LEU A 44 -5.57 -1.95 -17.74
N ALA A 45 -4.35 -2.11 -17.22
CA ALA A 45 -3.40 -3.16 -17.62
C ALA A 45 -2.82 -3.98 -16.47
N TYR A 46 -2.87 -3.47 -15.23
CA TYR A 46 -2.31 -4.10 -14.04
C TYR A 46 -3.37 -4.26 -12.93
N ARG A 47 -3.13 -5.21 -12.02
CA ARG A 47 -3.76 -5.19 -10.69
C ARG A 47 -2.98 -4.21 -9.83
N VAL A 48 -3.46 -2.99 -9.71
CA VAL A 48 -2.82 -1.92 -8.97
C VAL A 48 -3.24 -1.97 -7.51
N VAL A 49 -2.27 -2.23 -6.64
CA VAL A 49 -2.44 -2.14 -5.19
C VAL A 49 -1.75 -0.88 -4.69
N SER A 50 -2.44 -0.10 -3.89
CA SER A 50 -1.85 1.07 -3.23
C SER A 50 -2.37 1.12 -1.80
N LEU A 51 -1.57 1.69 -0.89
CA LEU A 51 -1.90 1.76 0.52
C LEU A 51 -1.50 3.10 1.12
N ASP A 52 -2.18 3.46 2.18
CA ASP A 52 -1.64 4.40 3.15
C ASP A 52 -0.64 3.65 4.03
N LEU A 53 0.62 4.07 4.03
CA LEU A 53 1.62 3.52 4.94
C LEU A 53 1.20 3.80 6.39
N ARG A 54 1.69 2.98 7.33
CA ARG A 54 1.48 3.16 8.78
C ARG A 54 1.66 4.64 9.18
N GLY A 55 0.73 5.14 9.99
CA GLY A 55 0.72 6.53 10.47
C GLY A 55 0.43 7.60 9.40
N HIS A 56 0.01 7.21 8.19
CA HIS A 56 -0.37 8.13 7.12
C HIS A 56 -1.84 7.93 6.72
N GLY A 57 -2.46 9.02 6.23
CA GLY A 57 -3.81 8.97 5.67
C GLY A 57 -4.83 8.37 6.63
N GLN A 58 -5.43 7.25 6.23
CA GLN A 58 -6.41 6.51 7.01
C GLN A 58 -5.84 5.29 7.73
N SER A 59 -4.56 4.94 7.49
CA SER A 59 -3.91 3.86 8.22
C SER A 59 -3.62 4.25 9.66
N GLY A 60 -3.80 3.31 10.57
CA GLY A 60 -3.48 3.50 11.98
C GLY A 60 -1.98 3.51 12.27
N ASP A 61 -1.67 3.73 13.54
CA ASP A 61 -0.38 3.52 14.16
C ASP A 61 -0.56 2.89 15.55
N ASN A 62 0.54 2.46 16.16
CA ASN A 62 0.57 1.87 17.50
C ASN A 62 1.69 2.46 18.37
N GLU A 63 2.09 3.69 18.06
CA GLU A 63 3.18 4.44 18.72
C GLU A 63 4.57 3.76 18.69
N GLU A 64 4.74 2.66 17.95
CA GLU A 64 6.06 2.08 17.70
C GLU A 64 6.92 3.01 16.83
N THR A 65 8.24 2.93 17.02
CA THR A 65 9.17 3.67 16.16
C THR A 65 9.05 3.19 14.72
N ILE A 66 8.61 4.06 13.83
CA ILE A 66 8.48 3.76 12.40
C ILE A 66 9.87 3.60 11.79
N THR A 67 10.15 2.41 11.26
CA THR A 67 11.37 2.08 10.51
C THR A 67 11.00 1.58 9.12
N ILE A 68 11.93 1.65 8.17
CA ILE A 68 11.72 1.08 6.82
C ILE A 68 11.40 -0.41 6.89
N ASN A 69 12.03 -1.16 7.81
CA ASN A 69 11.72 -2.58 8.02
C ASN A 69 10.28 -2.79 8.47
N LEU A 70 9.79 -1.97 9.40
CA LEU A 70 8.40 -2.05 9.86
C LEU A 70 7.42 -1.79 8.70
N LEU A 71 7.68 -0.76 7.88
CA LEU A 71 6.86 -0.45 6.70
C LEU A 71 6.90 -1.58 5.64
N ALA A 72 8.06 -2.22 5.47
CA ALA A 72 8.21 -3.36 4.57
C ALA A 72 7.48 -4.60 5.08
N GLU A 73 7.50 -4.86 6.39
CA GLU A 73 6.74 -5.94 7.03
C GLU A 73 5.23 -5.69 6.91
N ASP A 74 4.78 -4.45 7.12
CA ASP A 74 3.39 -4.05 6.94
C ASP A 74 2.90 -4.34 5.50
N LEU A 75 3.72 -3.98 4.50
CA LEU A 75 3.44 -4.30 3.10
C LEU A 75 3.43 -5.81 2.84
N ALA A 76 4.37 -6.57 3.42
CA ALA A 76 4.43 -8.02 3.25
C ALA A 76 3.18 -8.71 3.83
N GLU A 77 2.67 -8.25 4.97
CA GLU A 77 1.42 -8.74 5.56
C GLU A 77 0.22 -8.42 4.67
N LEU A 78 0.13 -7.21 4.12
CA LEU A 78 -0.92 -6.86 3.15
C LEU A 78 -0.87 -7.77 1.90
N LEU A 79 0.32 -8.01 1.34
CA LEU A 79 0.47 -8.88 0.18
C LEU A 79 0.10 -10.33 0.48
N ALA A 80 0.44 -10.83 1.68
CA ALA A 80 0.02 -12.15 2.14
C ALA A 80 -1.51 -12.24 2.28
N TYR A 81 -2.14 -11.22 2.88
CA TYR A 81 -3.59 -11.12 3.02
C TYR A 81 -4.31 -11.13 1.66
N LEU A 82 -3.75 -10.44 0.66
CA LEU A 82 -4.28 -10.39 -0.71
C LEU A 82 -3.89 -11.60 -1.58
N GLU A 83 -3.19 -12.58 -1.01
CA GLU A 83 -2.65 -13.78 -1.66
C GLU A 83 -1.73 -13.47 -2.87
N ILE A 84 -1.01 -12.34 -2.81
CA ILE A 84 -0.10 -11.88 -3.87
C ILE A 84 1.32 -12.38 -3.62
N LYS A 85 1.86 -13.17 -4.54
CA LYS A 85 3.19 -13.77 -4.42
C LYS A 85 4.32 -12.99 -5.08
N ARG A 86 4.00 -12.16 -6.08
CA ARG A 86 4.97 -11.39 -6.87
C ARG A 86 4.37 -10.05 -7.26
N VAL A 87 5.18 -9.01 -7.19
CA VAL A 87 4.78 -7.64 -7.52
C VAL A 87 5.88 -6.92 -8.29
N HIS A 88 5.48 -5.98 -9.12
CA HIS A 88 6.30 -4.81 -9.42
C HIS A 88 6.09 -3.79 -8.32
N LEU A 89 7.17 -3.15 -7.84
CA LEU A 89 7.10 -2.17 -6.77
C LEU A 89 7.55 -0.81 -7.28
N CYS A 90 6.69 0.20 -7.14
CA CYS A 90 6.99 1.60 -7.43
C CYS A 90 6.86 2.41 -6.13
N GLY A 91 7.99 2.87 -5.60
CA GLY A 91 8.02 3.72 -4.41
C GLY A 91 8.50 5.13 -4.75
N LEU A 92 7.88 6.12 -4.11
CA LEU A 92 8.26 7.52 -4.27
C LEU A 92 9.07 8.01 -3.06
N SER A 93 10.34 8.30 -3.27
CA SER A 93 11.28 8.94 -2.34
C SER A 93 11.67 8.17 -1.08
N MET A 94 10.72 7.78 -0.20
CA MET A 94 11.01 7.47 1.21
C MET A 94 11.48 6.02 1.44
#